data_AF-A0A842XQI8-F1
#
_entry.id   AF-A0A842XQI8-F1
#
_cell.length_a   1.000
_cell.length_b   1.000
_cell.length_c   1.000
_cell.angle_alpha   90.00
_cell.angle_beta   90.00
_cell.angle_gamma   90.00
#
_symmetry.space_group_name_H-M   'P 1'
#
loop_
_entity.id
_entity.type
_entity.pdbx_description
1 polymer ?
#
loop_
_entity_poly.entity_id
_entity_poly.type
_entity_poly.pdbx_seq_one_letter_code
_entity_poly.pdbx_strand_id
1 'polypeptide(L)' 'MIPVRCYTCGRVISDVWDEYKERIKSEAPGEVLDGLGITRYCCRRMLLTHAELLDEIAPYE' A
#
# COMPACT_ATOMS: atom_id res chain seq x y z
N MET A 1 -2.44 6.08 6.48
CA MET A 1 -3.82 5.71 6.07
C MET A 1 -3.91 5.62 4.56
N ILE A 2 -4.12 4.41 4.04
CA ILE A 2 -4.26 4.14 2.60
C ILE A 2 -5.74 4.11 2.17
N PRO A 3 -6.09 4.39 0.90
CA PRO A 3 -7.41 4.09 0.36
C PRO A 3 -7.84 2.63 0.63
N VAL A 4 -9.07 2.46 1.15
CA VAL A 4 -9.67 1.15 1.46
C VAL A 4 -9.72 0.25 0.22
N ARG A 5 -10.01 0.84 -0.95
CA ARG A 5 -10.10 0.14 -2.24
C ARG A 5 -9.26 0.84 -3.30
N CYS A 6 -8.82 0.08 -4.30
CA CYS A 6 -8.19 0.65 -5.49
C CYS A 6 -9.16 1.54 -6.27
N TYR A 7 -8.71 2.72 -6.69
CA TYR A 7 -9.50 3.64 -7.51
C TYR A 7 -9.90 3.08 -8.89
N THR A 8 -9.15 2.11 -9.42
CA THR A 8 -9.43 1.52 -10.74
C THR A 8 -10.13 0.17 -10.65
N CYS A 9 -9.55 -0.77 -9.89
CA CYS A 9 -10.02 -2.16 -9.85
C CYS A 9 -11.10 -2.40 -8.78
N GLY A 10 -11.29 -1.48 -7.83
CA GLY A 10 -12.23 -1.65 -6.71
C GLY A 10 -11.86 -2.75 -5.70
N ARG A 11 -10.75 -3.49 -5.91
CA ARG A 11 -10.23 -4.48 -4.95
C ARG A 11 -9.88 -3.79 -3.64
N VAL A 12 -10.14 -4.46 -2.51
CA VAL A 12 -9.68 -4.02 -1.18
C VAL A 12 -8.15 -4.08 -1.15
N ILE A 13 -7.54 -3.00 -0.64
CA ILE A 13 -6.07 -2.85 -0.55
C ILE A 13 -5.63 -2.49 0.87
N SER A 14 -6.51 -1.93 1.69
CA SER A 14 -6.12 -1.51 3.05
C SER A 14 -5.72 -2.67 3.95
N ASP A 15 -6.23 -3.88 3.72
CA ASP A 15 -5.94 -5.05 4.53
C ASP A 15 -4.48 -5.52 4.43
N VAL A 16 -3.83 -5.29 3.28
CA VAL A 16 -2.47 -5.74 2.99
C VAL A 16 -1.40 -4.66 3.24
N TRP A 17 -1.81 -3.43 3.59
CA TRP A 17 -0.89 -2.29 3.68
C TRP A 17 0.13 -2.45 4.80
N ASP A 18 -0.30 -2.85 5.98
CA ASP A 18 0.59 -2.98 7.14
C ASP A 18 1.64 -4.09 6.90
N GLU A 19 1.23 -5.21 6.29
CA GLU A 19 2.16 -6.27 5.90
C GLU A 19 3.15 -5.78 4.83
N TYR A 20 2.67 -5.06 3.81
CA TYR A 20 3.51 -4.49 2.77
C TYR A 20 4.58 -3.52 3.35
N LYS A 21 4.18 -2.66 4.29
CA LYS A 21 5.05 -1.67 4.95
C LYS A 21 6.15 -2.32 5.79
N GLU A 22 5.88 -3.45 6.43
CA GLU A 22 6.91 -4.18 7.17
C GLU A 22 7.83 -4.97 6.24
N ARG A 23 7.29 -5.64 5.23
CA ARG A 23 8.09 -6.48 4.31
C ARG A 23 9.01 -5.70 3.39
N ILE A 24 8.63 -4.49 2.98
CA ILE A 24 9.48 -3.63 2.12
C ILE A 24 10.76 -3.14 2.82
N LYS A 25 10.86 -3.29 4.16
CA LYS A 25 12.10 -2.99 4.90
C LYS A 25 13.20 -4.03 4.64
N SER A 26 12.84 -5.25 4.26
CA SER A 26 13.75 -6.38 4.07
C SER A 26 13.75 -6.97 2.67
N GLU A 27 12.63 -6.89 1.94
CA GLU A 27 12.42 -7.52 0.63
C GLU A 27 12.23 -6.48 -0.48
N ALA A 28 12.47 -6.89 -1.74
CA ALA A 28 12.26 -6.03 -2.89
C ALA A 28 10.75 -5.77 -3.12
N PRO A 29 10.33 -4.55 -3.50
CA PRO A 29 8.91 -4.21 -3.63
C PRO A 29 8.15 -5.13 -4.60
N GLY A 30 8.80 -5.61 -5.65
CA GLY A 30 8.21 -6.53 -6.62
C GLY A 30 7.84 -7.88 -5.99
N GLU A 31 8.78 -8.48 -5.24
CA GLU A 31 8.59 -9.79 -4.60
C GLU A 31 7.52 -9.74 -3.51
N VAL A 32 7.47 -8.65 -2.75
CA VAL A 32 6.43 -8.44 -1.74
C VAL A 32 5.05 -8.34 -2.40
N LEU A 33 4.91 -7.57 -3.49
CA LEU A 33 3.64 -7.44 -4.21
C LEU A 33 3.19 -8.76 -4.85
N ASP A 34 4.12 -9.58 -5.32
CA ASP A 34 3.85 -10.92 -5.84
C ASP A 34 3.42 -11.87 -4.71
N GLY A 35 4.10 -11.82 -3.55
CA GLY A 35 3.75 -12.60 -2.36
C GLY A 35 2.40 -12.26 -1.75
N LEU A 36 1.97 -10.99 -1.84
CA LEU A 36 0.64 -10.52 -1.43
C LEU A 36 -0.47 -10.85 -2.45
N GLY A 37 -0.14 -11.51 -3.56
CA GLY A 37 -1.11 -11.90 -4.59
C GLY A 37 -1.70 -10.70 -5.34
N ILE A 38 -0.97 -9.59 -5.46
CA ILE A 38 -1.43 -8.41 -6.18
C ILE A 38 -0.89 -8.46 -7.61
N THR A 39 -1.64 -9.07 -8.52
CA THR A 39 -1.18 -9.25 -9.91
C THR A 39 -1.41 -8.03 -10.80
N ARG A 40 -2.46 -7.25 -10.56
CA ARG A 40 -2.83 -6.11 -11.40
C ARG A 40 -2.03 -4.86 -11.10
N TYR A 41 -1.45 -4.25 -12.12
CA TYR A 41 -0.66 -3.01 -12.02
C TYR A 41 -1.42 -1.85 -11.36
N CYS A 42 -2.74 -1.72 -11.62
CA CYS A 42 -3.55 -0.64 -11.07
C CYS A 42 -3.66 -0.72 -9.54
N CYS A 43 -3.74 -1.94 -9.00
CA CYS A 43 -3.80 -2.17 -7.57
C CYS A 43 -2.38 -2.02 -6.95
N ARG A 44 -1.30 -2.43 -7.67
CA ARG A 44 0.11 -2.21 -7.25
C ARG A 44 0.48 -0.73 -7.12
N ARG A 45 0.02 0.12 -8.04
CA ARG A 45 0.27 1.56 -8.02
C ARG A 45 -0.14 2.19 -6.68
N MET A 46 -1.25 1.74 -6.11
CA MET A 46 -1.77 2.29 -4.85
C MET A 46 -0.82 2.06 -3.68
N LEU A 47 -0.10 0.94 -3.65
CA LEU A 47 0.86 0.62 -2.60
C LEU A 47 2.23 1.28 -2.86
N LEU A 48 2.68 1.31 -4.11
CA LEU A 48 3.98 1.85 -4.48
C LEU A 48 4.06 3.37 -4.31
N THR A 49 2.98 4.11 -4.59
CA THR A 49 2.99 5.57 -4.56
C THR A 49 2.24 6.15 -3.35
N HIS A 50 1.97 5.34 -2.33
CA HIS A 50 1.30 5.84 -1.13
C HIS A 50 2.26 6.69 -0.29
N ALA A 51 1.83 7.90 0.07
CA ALA A 51 2.53 8.76 1.02
C ALA A 51 1.69 8.89 2.29
N GLU A 52 2.26 8.48 3.42
CA GLU A 52 1.63 8.63 4.74
C GLU A 52 2.02 9.97 5.35
N LEU A 53 1.16 10.97 5.16
CA LEU A 53 1.38 12.33 5.68
C LEU A 53 0.61 12.58 6.99
N LEU A 54 -0.21 11.63 7.45
CA LEU A 54 -1.05 11.84 8.64
C LEU A 54 -0.24 12.06 9.90
N ASP A 55 0.86 11.32 10.08
CA ASP A 55 1.71 11.43 11.27
C ASP A 55 2.39 12.81 11.35
N GLU A 56 2.63 13.45 10.20
CA GLU A 56 3.22 14.79 10.12
C GLU A 56 2.19 15.89 10.35
N ILE A 57 0.94 15.68 9.96
CA ILE A 57 -0.13 16.68 10.05
C ILE A 57 -0.83 16.67 11.41
N ALA A 58 -0.98 15.49 12.03
CA ALA A 58 -1.68 15.30 13.30
C ALA A 58 -1.23 16.21 14.47
N PRO A 59 0.05 16.62 14.62
CA PRO A 59 0.47 17.52 15.71
C PRO A 59 -0.02 18.96 15.57
N TYR A 60 -0.52 19.34 14.40
CA TYR A 60 -0.96 20.70 14.09
C TYR A 60 -2.49 20.86 14.16
N GLU A 61 -3.20 19.80 14.55
CA GLU A 61 -4.64 19.78 14.82
C GLU A 61 -4.95 19.92 16.32
#